data_AF-A0A1Q7QTX0-F1
#
_entry.id   AF-A0A1Q7QTX0-F1
#
_cell.length_a   1.000
_cell.length_b   1.000
_cell.length_c   1.000
_cell.angle_alpha   90.00
_cell.angle_beta   90.00
_cell.angle_gamma   90.00
#
_symmetry.space_group_name_H-M   'P 1'
#
loop_
_entity.id
_entity.type
_entity.pdbx_description
1 polymer ?
#
loop_
_entity_poly.entity_id
_entity_poly.type
_entity_poly.pdbx_seq_one_letter_code
_entity_poly.pdbx_strand_id
1 'polypeptide(L)'
;MATVEGRARLSTLTEMRRHTDVRIGRNWLFLAIGSYVLWTTTAIIYLLGWLQQVPSYNIPLSVFGTLHFSATTWLLLLSFTASTGLSFLVYSLINRQNKHMTREEELFRESLERARSGTPQDRMSVLLPLSSAEQDFYRLVQKTHDRSAVLWALLVLIPYAGWVFLIISMYLVSQDLNFHEQTEQQLLQDISRVLAGGTHRQALPSSMTSGRTNSLAYALVSLVTLGVLSLFWLHRITIDQEAHFEQHAGFEPGLLQALLDFGSNLGSAL
;
A
#
# COMPACT_ATOMS: atom_id res chain seq x y z
N MET A 1 -7.80 35.23 5.04
CA MET A 1 -8.53 34.29 4.16
C MET A 1 -7.71 33.03 3.89
N ALA A 2 -6.46 33.13 3.40
CA ALA A 2 -5.58 31.97 3.13
C ALA A 2 -5.31 31.04 4.34
N THR A 3 -5.26 31.57 5.56
CA THR A 3 -4.98 30.78 6.78
C THR A 3 -6.15 29.93 7.27
N VAL A 4 -7.40 30.35 6.97
CA VAL A 4 -8.62 29.61 7.36
C VAL A 4 -8.87 28.47 6.38
N GLU A 5 -8.69 28.74 5.08
CA GLU A 5 -8.87 27.75 4.01
C GLU A 5 -7.84 26.62 4.10
N GLY A 6 -6.56 26.95 4.31
CA GLY A 6 -5.55 25.94 4.55
C GLY A 6 -5.80 25.14 5.84
N ARG A 7 -6.44 25.71 6.88
CA ARG A 7 -6.68 25.00 8.16
C ARG A 7 -7.74 23.95 7.97
N ALA A 8 -8.82 24.32 7.27
CA ALA A 8 -9.85 23.38 6.84
C ALA A 8 -9.24 22.26 5.99
N ARG A 9 -8.35 22.60 5.03
CA ARG A 9 -7.71 21.62 4.15
C ARG A 9 -6.87 20.58 4.90
N LEU A 10 -5.98 21.00 5.81
CA LEU A 10 -5.20 20.06 6.61
C LEU A 10 -6.07 19.17 7.50
N SER A 11 -7.10 19.73 8.16
CA SER A 11 -8.02 18.90 8.96
C SER A 11 -8.77 17.89 8.09
N THR A 12 -9.21 18.29 6.90
CA THR A 12 -9.85 17.39 5.94
C THR A 12 -8.90 16.26 5.53
N LEU A 13 -7.63 16.56 5.25
CA LEU A 13 -6.62 15.55 4.91
C LEU A 13 -6.43 14.51 6.01
N THR A 14 -6.32 14.95 7.28
CA THR A 14 -6.23 14.03 8.42
C THR A 14 -7.51 13.20 8.60
N GLU A 15 -8.70 13.76 8.36
CA GLU A 15 -9.96 13.03 8.46
C GLU A 15 -10.16 12.00 7.33
N MET A 16 -9.67 12.29 6.12
CA MET A 16 -9.74 11.41 4.96
C MET A 16 -9.05 10.07 5.18
N ARG A 17 -8.17 9.94 6.19
CA ARG A 17 -7.57 8.67 6.62
C ARG A 17 -8.57 7.52 6.74
N ARG A 18 -9.78 7.79 7.24
CA ARG A 18 -10.83 6.78 7.41
C ARG A 18 -11.25 6.11 6.10
N HIS A 19 -10.99 6.76 4.96
CA HIS A 19 -11.33 6.30 3.62
C HIS A 19 -10.12 5.81 2.81
N THR A 20 -8.90 6.24 3.15
CA THR A 20 -7.66 5.84 2.48
C THR A 20 -7.03 4.62 3.14
N ASP A 21 -7.03 4.56 4.48
CA ASP A 21 -6.24 3.63 5.28
C ASP A 21 -7.11 2.48 5.81
N VAL A 22 -7.89 1.90 4.90
CA VAL A 22 -8.87 0.87 5.24
C VAL A 22 -8.18 -0.47 5.53
N ARG A 23 -8.50 -1.07 6.67
CA ARG A 23 -8.00 -2.40 7.07
C ARG A 23 -8.60 -3.49 6.21
N ILE A 24 -7.82 -4.52 5.91
CA ILE A 24 -8.31 -5.67 5.16
C ILE A 24 -8.63 -6.80 6.13
N GLY A 25 -9.83 -7.38 6.00
CA GLY A 25 -10.20 -8.53 6.82
C GLY A 25 -9.27 -9.72 6.60
N ARG A 26 -8.79 -10.35 7.67
CA ARG A 26 -7.90 -11.53 7.60
C ARG A 26 -8.48 -12.69 6.80
N ASN A 27 -9.80 -12.77 6.68
CA ASN A 27 -10.51 -13.84 5.97
C ASN A 27 -10.11 -13.94 4.48
N TRP A 28 -9.73 -12.82 3.86
CA TRP A 28 -9.30 -12.79 2.46
C TRP A 28 -8.00 -13.59 2.23
N LEU A 29 -7.16 -13.74 3.25
CA LEU A 29 -5.95 -14.56 3.17
C LEU A 29 -6.28 -16.05 3.03
N PHE A 30 -7.35 -16.53 3.66
CA PHE A 30 -7.77 -17.94 3.49
C PHE A 30 -8.22 -18.23 2.06
N LEU A 31 -8.81 -17.25 1.36
CA LEU A 31 -9.15 -17.38 -0.06
C LEU A 31 -7.89 -17.42 -0.94
N ALA A 32 -6.85 -16.65 -0.60
CA ALA A 32 -5.55 -16.72 -1.28
C ALA A 32 -4.89 -18.10 -1.11
N ILE A 33 -4.87 -18.62 0.11
CA ILE A 33 -4.35 -19.97 0.41
C ILE A 33 -5.19 -21.03 -0.32
N GLY A 34 -6.51 -20.94 -0.24
CA GLY A 34 -7.43 -21.85 -0.93
C GLY A 34 -7.21 -21.86 -2.44
N SER A 35 -7.05 -20.68 -3.06
CA SER A 35 -6.72 -20.54 -4.48
C SER A 35 -5.44 -21.30 -4.84
N TYR A 36 -4.36 -21.10 -4.07
CA TYR A 36 -3.09 -21.79 -4.32
C TYR A 36 -3.22 -23.30 -4.19
N VAL A 37 -3.85 -23.78 -3.11
CA VAL A 37 -4.06 -25.21 -2.87
C VAL A 37 -4.93 -25.84 -3.97
N LEU A 38 -5.99 -25.17 -4.40
CA LEU A 38 -6.88 -25.67 -5.44
C LEU A 38 -6.17 -25.77 -6.80
N TRP A 39 -5.41 -24.75 -7.21
CA TRP A 39 -4.67 -24.79 -8.48
C TRP A 39 -3.57 -25.84 -8.48
N THR A 40 -2.81 -25.96 -7.39
CA THR A 40 -1.73 -26.97 -7.27
C THR A 40 -2.31 -28.38 -7.23
N THR A 41 -3.37 -28.61 -6.45
CA THR A 41 -4.07 -29.90 -6.38
C THR A 41 -4.65 -30.27 -7.75
N THR A 42 -5.32 -29.32 -8.43
CA THR A 42 -5.88 -29.56 -9.77
C THR A 42 -4.80 -29.93 -10.77
N ALA A 43 -3.65 -29.25 -10.77
CA ALA A 43 -2.52 -29.60 -11.63
C ALA A 43 -1.97 -31.00 -11.34
N ILE A 44 -1.77 -31.35 -10.07
CA ILE A 44 -1.26 -32.67 -9.67
C ILE A 44 -2.23 -33.77 -10.10
N ILE A 45 -3.52 -33.64 -9.78
CA ILE A 45 -4.53 -34.66 -10.12
C ILE A 45 -4.66 -34.80 -11.64
N TYR A 46 -4.59 -33.69 -12.40
CA TYR A 46 -4.59 -33.72 -13.85
C TYR A 46 -3.37 -34.47 -14.41
N LEU A 47 -2.16 -34.19 -13.91
CA LEU A 47 -0.93 -34.86 -14.33
C LEU A 47 -0.92 -36.36 -14.00
N LEU A 48 -1.54 -36.76 -12.88
CA LEU A 48 -1.68 -38.16 -12.48
C LEU A 48 -2.78 -38.91 -13.26
N GLY A 49 -3.54 -38.23 -14.12
CA GLY A 49 -4.62 -38.82 -14.92
C GLY A 49 -5.85 -39.25 -14.12
N TRP A 50 -5.94 -38.92 -12.83
CA TRP A 50 -7.04 -39.38 -11.97
C TRP A 50 -8.40 -38.82 -12.40
N LEU A 51 -8.43 -37.58 -12.90
CA LEU A 51 -9.68 -36.97 -13.39
C LEU A 51 -10.22 -37.63 -14.65
N GLN A 52 -9.37 -38.29 -15.44
CA GLN A 52 -9.77 -38.96 -16.68
C GLN A 52 -10.56 -40.27 -16.40
N GLN A 53 -10.52 -40.74 -15.16
CA GLN A 53 -11.23 -41.94 -14.70
C GLN A 53 -12.66 -41.61 -14.19
N VAL A 54 -12.96 -40.32 -13.98
CA VAL A 54 -14.28 -39.88 -13.48
C VAL A 54 -15.23 -39.72 -14.67
N PRO A 55 -16.45 -40.31 -14.62
CA PRO A 55 -17.44 -40.12 -15.68
C PRO A 55 -17.72 -38.63 -15.95
N SER A 56 -17.80 -38.28 -17.23
CA SER A 56 -18.17 -36.93 -17.67
C SER A 56 -19.57 -36.92 -18.26
N TYR A 57 -20.27 -35.80 -18.09
CA TYR A 57 -21.60 -35.57 -18.61
C TYR A 57 -21.55 -34.53 -19.73
N ASN A 58 -22.16 -34.86 -20.86
CA ASN A 58 -22.19 -33.98 -22.02
C ASN A 58 -23.62 -33.53 -22.26
N ILE A 59 -23.85 -32.21 -22.22
CA ILE A 59 -25.16 -31.63 -22.53
C ILE A 59 -25.07 -30.97 -23.91
N PRO A 60 -25.70 -31.54 -24.94
CA PRO A 60 -25.75 -30.90 -26.26
C PRO A 60 -26.63 -29.64 -26.20
N LEU A 61 -26.08 -28.50 -26.59
CA LEU A 61 -26.80 -27.25 -26.81
C LEU A 61 -26.93 -26.99 -28.32
N SER A 62 -28.17 -26.86 -28.78
CA SER A 62 -28.54 -26.81 -30.21
C SER A 62 -27.71 -25.83 -31.06
N VAL A 63 -27.41 -24.64 -30.53
CA VAL A 63 -26.71 -23.57 -31.26
C VAL A 63 -25.26 -23.37 -30.77
N PHE A 64 -24.93 -23.83 -29.56
CA PHE A 64 -23.65 -23.51 -28.89
C PHE A 64 -22.68 -24.70 -28.81
N GLY A 65 -23.03 -25.86 -29.40
CA GLY A 65 -22.23 -27.08 -29.31
C GLY A 65 -22.49 -27.86 -28.02
N THR A 66 -21.53 -28.66 -27.57
CA THR A 66 -21.70 -29.53 -26.38
C THR A 66 -21.05 -28.90 -25.16
N LEU A 67 -21.80 -28.75 -24.06
CA LEU A 67 -21.22 -28.44 -22.75
C LEU A 67 -20.68 -29.71 -22.10
N HIS A 68 -19.40 -29.70 -21.75
CA HIS A 68 -18.71 -30.81 -21.11
C HIS A 68 -18.57 -30.56 -19.61
N PHE A 69 -19.35 -31.29 -18.81
CA PHE A 69 -19.28 -31.28 -17.36
C PHE A 69 -18.46 -32.48 -16.87
N SER A 70 -17.18 -32.26 -16.58
CA SER A 70 -16.31 -33.23 -15.94
C SER A 70 -15.92 -32.76 -14.54
N ALA A 71 -15.39 -33.68 -13.72
CA ALA A 71 -14.78 -33.31 -12.45
C ALA A 71 -13.68 -32.25 -12.62
N THR A 72 -12.94 -32.28 -13.73
CA THR A 72 -11.95 -31.26 -14.08
C THR A 72 -12.60 -29.89 -14.28
N THR A 73 -13.71 -29.81 -15.03
CA THR A 73 -14.43 -28.54 -15.24
C THR A 73 -14.86 -27.93 -13.91
N TRP A 74 -15.44 -28.73 -13.01
CA TRP A 74 -15.86 -28.26 -11.69
C TRP A 74 -14.70 -27.80 -10.80
N LEU A 75 -13.59 -28.54 -10.80
CA LEU A 75 -12.39 -28.14 -10.04
C LEU A 75 -11.76 -26.85 -10.58
N LEU A 76 -11.74 -26.66 -11.90
CA LEU A 76 -11.25 -25.42 -12.51
C LEU A 76 -12.15 -24.23 -12.14
N LEU A 77 -13.47 -24.39 -12.19
CA LEU A 77 -14.42 -23.35 -11.77
C LEU A 77 -14.27 -23.00 -10.29
N LEU A 78 -14.10 -24.01 -9.43
CA LEU A 78 -13.87 -23.80 -8.00
C LEU A 78 -12.54 -23.08 -7.74
N SER A 79 -11.47 -23.50 -8.41
CA SER A 79 -10.13 -22.88 -8.33
C SER A 79 -10.19 -21.41 -8.76
N PHE A 80 -10.85 -21.13 -9.88
CA PHE A 80 -11.03 -19.77 -10.38
C PHE A 80 -11.86 -18.90 -9.43
N THR A 81 -12.94 -19.46 -8.87
CA THR A 81 -13.77 -18.76 -7.89
C THR A 81 -12.95 -18.38 -6.66
N ALA A 82 -12.11 -19.28 -6.13
CA ALA A 82 -11.21 -18.96 -5.02
C ALA A 82 -10.19 -17.87 -5.40
N SER A 83 -9.68 -17.88 -6.63
CA SER A 83 -8.76 -16.85 -7.14
C SER A 83 -9.36 -15.45 -7.19
N THR A 84 -10.69 -15.30 -7.26
CA THR A 84 -11.33 -13.97 -7.16
C THR A 84 -11.07 -13.30 -5.81
N GLY A 85 -11.01 -14.08 -4.72
CA GLY A 85 -10.65 -13.57 -3.39
C GLY A 85 -9.20 -13.12 -3.30
N LEU A 86 -8.28 -13.87 -3.93
CA LEU A 86 -6.88 -13.47 -4.07
C LEU A 86 -6.75 -12.16 -4.88
N SER A 87 -7.45 -12.09 -6.02
CA SER A 87 -7.49 -10.90 -6.88
C SER A 87 -8.00 -9.67 -6.12
N PHE A 88 -9.08 -9.82 -5.34
CA PHE A 88 -9.60 -8.75 -4.50
C PHE A 88 -8.61 -8.31 -3.43
N LEU A 89 -7.88 -9.24 -2.82
CA LEU A 89 -6.85 -8.92 -1.83
C LEU A 89 -5.72 -8.09 -2.44
N VAL A 90 -5.20 -8.50 -3.60
CA VAL A 90 -4.17 -7.76 -4.34
C VAL A 90 -4.67 -6.38 -4.76
N TYR A 91 -5.90 -6.29 -5.30
CA TYR A 91 -6.55 -5.02 -5.60
C TYR A 91 -6.56 -4.10 -4.38
N SER A 92 -7.02 -4.62 -3.24
CA SER A 92 -7.20 -3.84 -2.02
C SER A 92 -5.87 -3.32 -1.48
N LEU A 93 -4.81 -4.12 -1.52
CA LEU A 93 -3.46 -3.74 -1.09
C LEU A 93 -2.88 -2.60 -1.91
N ILE A 94 -2.96 -2.71 -3.24
CA ILE A 94 -2.41 -1.69 -4.14
C ILE A 94 -3.27 -0.42 -4.06
N ASN A 95 -4.59 -0.56 -4.08
CA ASN A 95 -5.51 0.57 -4.06
C ASN A 95 -5.40 1.39 -2.77
N ARG A 96 -5.31 0.75 -1.60
CA ARG A 96 -5.15 1.47 -0.32
C ARG A 96 -3.79 2.16 -0.23
N GLN A 97 -2.73 1.52 -0.73
CA GLN A 97 -1.40 2.13 -0.77
C GLN A 97 -1.38 3.39 -1.65
N ASN A 98 -1.93 3.32 -2.87
CA ASN A 98 -2.02 4.50 -3.74
C ASN A 98 -2.79 5.62 -3.05
N LYS A 99 -3.98 5.32 -2.51
CA LYS A 99 -4.82 6.32 -1.81
C LYS A 99 -4.10 6.95 -0.62
N HIS A 100 -3.39 6.15 0.16
CA HIS A 100 -2.60 6.64 1.29
C HIS A 100 -1.47 7.56 0.82
N MET A 101 -0.70 7.13 -0.19
CA MET A 101 0.40 7.92 -0.74
C MET A 101 -0.07 9.25 -1.34
N THR A 102 -1.19 9.27 -2.06
CA THR A 102 -1.78 10.52 -2.59
C THR A 102 -2.18 11.47 -1.47
N ARG A 103 -2.81 10.96 -0.40
CA ARG A 103 -3.21 11.76 0.75
C ARG A 103 -1.99 12.33 1.49
N GLU A 104 -0.99 11.50 1.74
CA GLU A 104 0.26 11.91 2.39
C GLU A 104 1.00 12.96 1.57
N GLU A 105 1.05 12.80 0.25
CA GLU A 105 1.62 13.82 -0.64
C GLU A 105 0.92 15.18 -0.47
N GLU A 106 -0.42 15.21 -0.44
CA GLU A 106 -1.17 16.44 -0.21
C GLU A 106 -0.95 17.01 1.19
N LEU A 107 -0.89 16.14 2.22
CA LEU A 107 -0.59 16.53 3.60
C LEU A 107 0.79 17.17 3.72
N PHE A 108 1.82 16.57 3.13
CA PHE A 108 3.18 17.09 3.16
C PHE A 108 3.34 18.37 2.34
N ARG A 109 2.70 18.46 1.17
CA ARG A 109 2.67 19.69 0.37
C ARG A 109 2.15 20.87 1.19
N GLU A 110 0.97 20.71 1.81
CA GLU A 110 0.37 21.74 2.65
C GLU A 110 1.22 22.08 3.89
N SER A 111 1.83 21.06 4.50
CA SER A 111 2.71 21.22 5.65
C SER A 111 3.96 22.05 5.31
N LEU A 112 4.59 21.76 4.17
CA LEU A 112 5.77 22.48 3.69
C LEU A 112 5.44 23.91 3.25
N GLU A 113 4.34 24.12 2.53
CA GLU A 113 3.90 25.46 2.12
C GLU A 113 3.68 26.37 3.35
N ARG A 114 3.09 25.82 4.41
CA ARG A 114 2.92 26.52 5.68
C ARG A 114 4.24 26.79 6.39
N ALA A 115 5.09 25.77 6.53
CA ALA A 115 6.40 25.91 7.15
C ALA A 115 7.23 26.98 6.44
N ARG A 116 7.19 27.00 5.10
CA ARG A 116 7.83 28.03 4.27
C ARG A 116 7.24 29.42 4.49
N SER A 117 5.91 29.55 4.49
CA SER A 117 5.24 30.84 4.68
C SER A 117 5.49 31.46 6.06
N GLY A 118 5.70 30.62 7.09
CA GLY A 118 5.99 31.07 8.45
C GLY A 118 7.47 31.33 8.73
N THR A 119 8.40 30.86 7.89
CA THR A 119 9.83 30.97 8.19
C THR A 119 10.42 32.31 7.76
N PRO A 120 11.03 33.09 8.68
CA PRO A 120 11.79 34.30 8.32
C PRO A 120 13.02 33.97 7.46
N GLN A 121 13.27 34.76 6.41
CA GLN A 121 14.35 34.52 5.44
C GLN A 121 15.78 34.72 6.01
N ASP A 122 15.90 35.26 7.21
CA ASP A 122 17.18 35.52 7.89
C ASP A 122 17.59 34.38 8.84
N ARG A 123 16.70 33.41 9.12
CA ARG A 123 16.97 32.31 10.06
C ARG A 123 17.50 31.05 9.38
N MET A 124 18.81 31.02 9.13
CA MET A 124 19.51 29.89 8.50
C MET A 124 19.27 28.53 9.19
N SER A 125 19.09 28.50 10.51
CA SER A 125 18.83 27.28 11.29
C SER A 125 17.52 26.58 10.94
N VAL A 126 16.58 27.29 10.32
CA VAL A 126 15.28 26.77 9.86
C VAL A 126 15.28 26.54 8.35
N LEU A 127 15.99 27.37 7.59
CA LEU A 127 16.06 27.27 6.13
C LEU A 127 16.76 25.99 5.64
N LEU A 128 17.82 25.55 6.30
CA LEU A 128 18.53 24.32 5.91
C LEU A 128 17.64 23.07 6.03
N PRO A 129 17.00 22.80 7.20
CA PRO A 129 16.03 21.71 7.30
C PRO A 129 14.84 21.87 6.35
N LEU A 130 14.33 23.09 6.13
CA LEU A 130 13.22 23.32 5.22
C LEU A 130 13.57 22.95 3.77
N SER A 131 14.74 23.38 3.28
CA SER A 131 15.22 23.04 1.95
C SER A 131 15.47 21.53 1.79
N SER A 132 15.96 20.87 2.84
CA SER A 132 16.14 19.41 2.88
C SER A 132 14.79 18.69 2.79
N ALA A 133 13.81 19.12 3.59
CA ALA A 133 12.45 18.61 3.56
C ALA A 133 11.78 18.79 2.19
N GLU A 134 11.92 19.95 1.55
CA GLU A 134 11.41 20.18 0.19
C GLU A 134 12.04 19.22 -0.82
N GLN A 135 13.36 19.00 -0.74
CA GLN A 135 14.06 18.07 -1.62
C GLN A 135 13.57 16.63 -1.44
N ASP A 136 13.43 16.16 -0.20
CA ASP A 136 12.94 14.81 0.10
C ASP A 136 11.47 14.65 -0.31
N PHE A 137 10.65 15.69 -0.17
CA PHE A 137 9.28 15.70 -0.70
C PHE A 137 9.25 15.56 -2.22
N TYR A 138 10.04 16.33 -2.98
CA TYR A 138 10.11 16.17 -4.44
C TYR A 138 10.60 14.77 -4.84
N ARG A 139 11.54 14.21 -4.08
CA ARG A 139 12.01 12.84 -4.28
C ARG A 139 10.90 11.82 -4.04
N LEU A 140 10.08 12.02 -3.00
CA LEU A 140 8.92 11.20 -2.69
C LEU A 140 7.94 11.24 -3.86
N VAL A 141 7.49 12.43 -4.27
CA VAL A 141 6.52 12.65 -5.35
C VAL A 141 7.01 12.07 -6.68
N GLN A 142 8.28 12.26 -7.03
CA GLN A 142 8.84 11.74 -8.28
C GLN A 142 8.83 10.19 -8.32
N LYS A 143 8.91 9.54 -7.16
CA LYS A 143 8.95 8.08 -7.04
C LYS A 143 7.58 7.46 -6.78
N THR A 144 6.64 8.21 -6.21
CA THR A 144 5.25 7.80 -6.05
C THR A 144 4.61 7.68 -7.44
N HIS A 145 4.28 6.45 -7.83
CA HIS A 145 3.57 6.19 -9.08
C HIS A 145 2.30 5.43 -8.76
N ASP A 146 1.16 5.93 -9.23
CA ASP A 146 -0.10 5.22 -9.12
C ASP A 146 -0.05 3.95 -9.97
N ARG A 147 -0.02 2.80 -9.29
CA ARG A 147 -0.14 1.51 -9.96
C ARG A 147 -1.60 1.19 -10.17
N SER A 148 -1.98 0.75 -11.38
CA SER A 148 -3.36 0.30 -11.61
C SER A 148 -3.69 -0.95 -10.78
N ALA A 149 -4.40 -0.76 -9.67
CA ALA A 149 -4.82 -1.85 -8.80
C ALA A 149 -5.69 -2.87 -9.54
N VAL A 150 -6.54 -2.39 -10.47
CA VAL A 150 -7.39 -3.24 -11.31
C VAL A 150 -6.55 -4.12 -12.24
N LEU A 151 -5.54 -3.55 -12.90
CA LEU A 151 -4.65 -4.31 -13.78
C LEU A 151 -3.99 -5.46 -13.03
N TRP A 152 -3.37 -5.17 -11.88
CA TRP A 152 -2.68 -6.20 -11.10
C TRP A 152 -3.61 -7.27 -10.56
N ALA A 153 -4.83 -6.90 -10.16
CA ALA A 153 -5.85 -7.85 -9.75
C ALA A 153 -6.24 -8.82 -10.89
N LEU A 154 -6.46 -8.28 -12.10
CA LEU A 154 -6.76 -9.08 -13.28
C LEU A 154 -5.60 -9.99 -13.69
N LEU A 155 -4.35 -9.51 -13.61
CA LEU A 155 -3.16 -10.31 -13.94
C LEU A 155 -3.01 -11.51 -12.98
N VAL A 156 -3.30 -11.33 -11.69
CA VAL A 156 -3.23 -12.42 -10.70
C VAL A 156 -4.35 -13.45 -10.89
N LEU A 157 -5.42 -13.10 -11.60
CA LEU A 157 -6.53 -14.02 -11.90
C LEU A 157 -6.21 -15.02 -13.02
N ILE A 158 -5.14 -14.81 -13.78
CA ILE A 158 -4.76 -15.69 -14.90
C ILE A 158 -4.37 -17.07 -14.34
N PRO A 159 -5.03 -18.17 -14.74
CA PRO A 159 -4.66 -19.52 -14.32
C PRO A 159 -3.18 -19.80 -14.52
N TYR A 160 -2.51 -20.28 -13.48
CA TYR A 160 -1.08 -20.63 -13.44
C TYR A 160 -0.09 -19.51 -13.80
N ALA A 161 -0.42 -18.46 -14.53
CA ALA A 161 0.48 -17.30 -14.70
C ALA A 161 0.30 -16.30 -13.55
N GLY A 162 -0.88 -16.29 -12.92
CA GLY A 162 -1.27 -15.36 -11.87
C GLY A 162 -0.38 -15.41 -10.63
N TRP A 163 0.25 -16.54 -10.31
CA TRP A 163 1.20 -16.63 -9.19
C TRP A 163 2.50 -15.87 -9.48
N VAL A 164 2.95 -15.83 -10.74
CA VAL A 164 4.12 -15.02 -11.14
C VAL A 164 3.77 -13.53 -10.98
N PHE A 165 2.58 -13.14 -11.46
CA PHE A 165 2.10 -11.76 -11.29
C PHE A 165 1.86 -11.40 -9.81
N LEU A 166 1.47 -12.36 -8.97
CA LEU A 166 1.37 -12.16 -7.52
C LEU A 166 2.74 -11.83 -6.94
N ILE A 167 3.78 -12.62 -7.24
CA ILE A 167 5.14 -12.35 -6.77
C ILE A 167 5.63 -10.98 -7.23
N ILE A 168 5.42 -10.63 -8.50
CA ILE A 168 5.83 -9.33 -9.04
C ILE A 168 5.06 -8.20 -8.33
N SER A 169 3.75 -8.33 -8.14
CA SER A 169 2.93 -7.32 -7.46
C SER A 169 3.40 -7.08 -6.01
N MET A 170 3.73 -8.16 -5.28
CA MET A 170 4.23 -8.07 -3.90
C MET A 170 5.63 -7.47 -3.83
N TYR A 171 6.48 -7.76 -4.82
CA TYR A 171 7.79 -7.12 -4.96
C TYR A 171 7.65 -5.62 -5.14
N LEU A 172 6.80 -5.18 -6.08
CA LEU A 172 6.58 -3.77 -6.36
C LEU A 172 5.99 -3.04 -5.15
N VAL A 173 4.94 -3.59 -4.54
CA VAL A 173 4.29 -3.05 -3.34
C VAL A 173 5.29 -2.89 -2.19
N SER A 174 6.08 -3.94 -1.89
CA SER A 174 7.10 -3.90 -0.84
C SER A 174 8.20 -2.89 -1.14
N GLN A 175 8.64 -2.82 -2.40
CA GLN A 175 9.69 -1.91 -2.82
C GLN A 175 9.24 -0.45 -2.68
N ASP A 176 8.00 -0.16 -3.05
CA ASP A 176 7.40 1.16 -2.95
C ASP A 176 7.20 1.55 -1.48
N LEU A 177 6.69 0.63 -0.63
CA LEU A 177 6.52 0.86 0.80
C LEU A 177 7.87 1.14 1.50
N ASN A 178 8.89 0.32 1.24
CA ASN A 178 10.23 0.51 1.79
C ASN A 178 10.82 1.88 1.44
N PHE A 179 10.64 2.31 0.19
CA PHE A 179 11.15 3.59 -0.28
C PHE A 179 10.38 4.77 0.34
N HIS A 180 9.06 4.63 0.42
CA HIS A 180 8.16 5.62 1.01
C HIS A 180 8.50 5.85 2.48
N GLU A 181 8.52 4.80 3.32
CA GLU A 181 8.84 4.90 4.75
C GLU A 181 10.20 5.56 5.01
N GLN A 182 11.23 5.18 4.23
CA GLN A 182 12.58 5.73 4.41
C GLN A 182 12.63 7.22 4.10
N THR A 183 12.00 7.64 3.01
CA THR A 183 12.01 9.05 2.56
C THR A 183 11.12 9.89 3.47
N GLU A 184 9.96 9.36 3.86
CA GLU A 184 9.04 9.99 4.80
C GLU A 184 9.69 10.22 6.17
N GLN A 185 10.43 9.25 6.70
CA GLN A 185 11.10 9.41 7.98
C GLN A 185 12.11 10.57 7.95
N GLN A 186 12.81 10.78 6.83
CA GLN A 186 13.72 11.91 6.64
C GLN A 186 12.95 13.24 6.57
N LEU A 187 11.90 13.27 5.73
CA LEU A 187 11.01 14.41 5.57
C LEU A 187 10.41 14.88 6.91
N LEU A 188 9.86 13.96 7.69
CA LEU A 188 9.26 14.26 8.99
C LEU A 188 10.31 14.71 10.01
N GLN A 189 11.51 14.14 10.01
CA GLN A 189 12.59 14.63 10.86
C GLN A 189 12.94 16.09 10.53
N ASP A 190 13.01 16.46 9.26
CA ASP A 190 13.34 17.83 8.87
C ASP A 190 12.19 18.80 9.14
N ILE A 191 10.94 18.42 8.88
CA ILE A 191 9.75 19.19 9.30
C ILE A 191 9.77 19.40 10.83
N SER A 192 10.11 18.36 11.60
CA SER A 192 10.20 18.48 13.06
C SER A 192 11.26 19.50 13.50
N ARG A 193 12.41 19.56 12.81
CA ARG A 193 13.48 20.53 13.08
C ARG A 193 13.05 21.96 12.74
N VAL A 194 12.33 22.14 11.64
CA VAL A 194 11.73 23.43 11.26
C VAL A 194 10.79 23.93 12.35
N LEU A 195 9.86 23.07 12.79
CA LEU A 195 8.88 23.41 13.84
C LEU A 195 9.55 23.63 15.21
N ALA A 196 10.61 22.88 15.52
CA ALA A 196 11.37 23.03 16.76
C ALA A 196 12.17 24.33 16.84
N GLY A 197 12.69 24.82 15.70
CA GLY A 197 13.27 26.15 15.60
C GLY A 197 12.27 27.29 15.87
N GLY A 198 10.97 26.98 15.85
CA GLY A 198 9.87 27.90 16.12
C GLY A 198 9.37 27.99 17.56
N THR A 199 9.65 26.98 18.43
CA THR A 199 9.41 26.88 19.91
C THR A 199 8.95 25.48 20.38
N HIS A 200 8.66 24.52 19.50
CA HIS A 200 8.10 23.21 19.88
C HIS A 200 9.15 22.10 20.02
N ARG A 201 9.42 21.62 21.25
CA ARG A 201 10.53 20.69 21.53
C ARG A 201 10.39 19.24 21.06
N GLN A 202 9.21 18.77 20.64
CA GLN A 202 9.02 17.38 20.19
C GLN A 202 7.61 17.23 19.60
N ALA A 203 7.46 17.33 18.28
CA ALA A 203 6.16 17.11 17.64
C ALA A 203 6.05 15.75 16.94
N LEU A 204 7.18 15.09 16.64
CA LEU A 204 7.20 13.89 15.80
C LEU A 204 8.03 12.77 16.47
N PRO A 205 7.59 11.49 16.36
CA PRO A 205 8.29 10.36 16.96
C PRO A 205 9.72 10.24 16.43
N SER A 206 10.68 10.05 17.34
CA SER A 206 12.11 9.96 17.04
C SER A 206 12.52 8.69 16.28
N SER A 207 11.67 7.66 16.25
CA SER A 207 11.84 6.49 15.40
C SER A 207 10.51 6.00 14.87
N MET A 208 10.29 6.17 13.57
CA MET A 208 9.41 5.26 12.86
C MET A 208 10.11 3.92 12.79
N THR A 209 9.48 2.85 13.27
CA THR A 209 9.99 1.50 13.10
C THR A 209 9.88 1.14 11.63
N SER A 210 10.91 1.44 10.83
CA SER A 210 10.93 1.04 9.43
C SER A 210 11.09 -0.47 9.35
N GLY A 211 10.03 -1.14 8.94
CA GLY A 211 9.97 -2.59 8.75
C GLY A 211 10.60 -3.01 7.43
N ARG A 212 11.82 -2.52 7.12
CA ARG A 212 12.40 -2.69 5.77
C ARG A 212 12.45 -4.17 5.38
N THR A 213 11.67 -4.51 4.37
CA THR A 213 11.57 -5.88 3.88
C THR A 213 12.53 -6.08 2.71
N ASN A 214 13.34 -7.14 2.74
CA ASN A 214 14.17 -7.51 1.59
C ASN A 214 13.31 -8.13 0.48
N SER A 215 12.59 -7.29 -0.26
CA SER A 215 11.63 -7.67 -1.31
C SER A 215 12.22 -8.60 -2.36
N LEU A 216 13.50 -8.39 -2.73
CA LEU A 216 14.20 -9.24 -3.69
C LEU A 216 14.41 -10.66 -3.17
N ALA A 217 14.85 -10.81 -1.92
CA ALA A 217 14.99 -12.13 -1.30
C ALA A 217 13.64 -12.85 -1.21
N TYR A 218 12.58 -12.15 -0.81
CA TYR A 218 11.23 -12.69 -0.79
C TYR A 218 10.77 -13.15 -2.19
N ALA A 219 11.04 -12.37 -3.24
CA ALA A 219 10.68 -12.73 -4.61
C ALA A 219 11.43 -13.99 -5.08
N LEU A 220 12.75 -14.05 -4.88
CA LEU A 220 13.57 -15.20 -5.28
C LEU A 220 13.17 -16.49 -4.55
N VAL A 221 12.98 -16.44 -3.24
CA VAL A 221 12.55 -17.61 -2.47
C VAL A 221 11.11 -17.99 -2.82
N SER A 222 10.24 -17.02 -3.14
CA SER A 222 8.90 -17.32 -3.65
C SER A 222 8.94 -18.08 -4.98
N LEU A 223 9.85 -17.72 -5.90
CA LEU A 223 10.03 -18.47 -7.15
C LEU A 223 10.53 -19.90 -6.89
N VAL A 224 11.56 -20.06 -6.04
CA VAL A 224 12.15 -21.38 -5.72
C VAL A 224 11.16 -22.30 -4.99
N THR A 225 10.28 -21.73 -4.16
CA THR A 225 9.23 -22.47 -3.45
C THR A 225 7.94 -22.62 -4.27
N LEU A 226 7.97 -22.37 -5.58
CA LEU A 226 6.82 -22.45 -6.49
C LEU A 226 5.61 -21.61 -6.03
N GLY A 227 5.88 -20.50 -5.35
CA GLY A 227 4.86 -19.56 -4.89
C GLY A 227 4.41 -19.76 -3.44
N VAL A 228 4.81 -20.81 -2.72
CA VAL A 228 4.37 -21.03 -1.33
C VAL A 228 4.73 -19.84 -0.42
N LEU A 229 5.97 -19.34 -0.49
CA LEU A 229 6.39 -18.20 0.33
C LEU A 229 5.60 -16.93 0.01
N SER A 230 5.10 -16.77 -1.22
CA SER A 230 4.36 -15.57 -1.62
C SER A 230 3.07 -15.36 -0.81
N LEU A 231 2.47 -16.44 -0.28
CA LEU A 231 1.30 -16.36 0.59
C LEU A 231 1.65 -15.79 1.97
N PHE A 232 2.78 -16.20 2.54
CA PHE A 232 3.29 -15.61 3.77
C PHE A 232 3.70 -14.14 3.56
N TRP A 233 4.31 -13.84 2.42
CA TRP A 233 4.68 -12.47 2.07
C TRP A 233 3.46 -11.56 1.94
N LEU A 234 2.40 -12.04 1.30
CA LEU A 234 1.12 -11.34 1.19
C LEU A 234 0.53 -10.99 2.57
N HIS A 235 0.59 -11.94 3.51
CA HIS A 235 0.20 -11.71 4.90
C HIS A 235 1.06 -10.63 5.56
N ARG A 236 2.39 -10.72 5.41
CA ARG A 236 3.34 -9.78 5.99
C ARG A 236 3.11 -8.35 5.48
N ILE A 237 3.03 -8.14 4.16
CA ILE A 237 2.74 -6.82 3.57
C ILE A 237 1.44 -6.24 4.10
N THR A 238 0.42 -7.10 4.28
CA THR A 238 -0.88 -6.65 4.79
C THR A 238 -0.74 -6.04 6.19
N ILE A 239 0.02 -6.70 7.06
CA ILE A 239 0.30 -6.23 8.43
C ILE A 239 1.22 -5.01 8.42
N ASP A 240 2.28 -5.03 7.61
CA ASP A 240 3.27 -3.93 7.55
C ASP A 240 2.58 -2.60 7.16
N GLN A 241 1.70 -2.62 6.15
CA GLN A 241 0.89 -1.44 5.79
C GLN A 241 -0.07 -1.01 6.90
N GLU A 242 -0.70 -1.96 7.60
CA GLU A 242 -1.62 -1.62 8.70
C GLU A 242 -0.87 -0.98 9.87
N ALA A 243 0.31 -1.48 10.23
CA ALA A 243 1.16 -0.90 11.26
C ALA A 243 1.63 0.52 10.86
N HIS A 244 1.98 0.72 9.59
CA HIS A 244 2.33 2.03 9.05
C HIS A 244 1.16 3.03 9.17
N PHE A 245 -0.06 2.63 8.79
CA PHE A 245 -1.24 3.49 8.92
C PHE A 245 -1.61 3.77 10.39
N GLU A 246 -1.43 2.80 11.28
CA GLU A 246 -1.62 3.00 12.73
C GLU A 246 -0.60 4.00 13.30
N GLN A 247 0.64 3.95 12.83
CA GLN A 247 1.66 4.92 13.21
C GLN A 247 1.29 6.34 12.78
N HIS A 248 0.92 6.52 11.51
CA HIS A 248 0.36 7.76 10.96
C HIS A 248 -0.80 8.28 11.82
N ALA A 249 -1.72 7.39 12.18
CA ALA A 249 -2.84 7.73 13.01
C ALA A 249 -2.47 8.28 14.40
N GLY A 250 -1.31 7.90 14.93
CA GLY A 250 -0.80 8.33 16.22
C GLY A 250 -0.16 9.72 16.22
N PHE A 251 0.53 10.12 15.14
CA PHE A 251 1.29 11.38 15.13
C PHE A 251 0.67 12.51 14.29
N GLU A 252 -0.12 12.20 13.26
CA GLU A 252 -0.75 13.22 12.39
C GLU A 252 -1.49 14.33 13.16
N PRO A 253 -2.28 14.05 14.23
CA PRO A 253 -2.96 15.11 14.97
C PRO A 253 -1.99 16.08 15.67
N GLY A 254 -0.86 15.57 16.16
CA GLY A 254 0.18 16.38 16.79
C GLY A 254 0.92 17.25 15.78
N LEU A 255 1.20 16.69 14.59
CA LEU A 255 1.77 17.46 13.47
C LEU A 255 0.83 18.59 13.04
N LEU A 256 -0.47 18.30 12.90
CA LEU A 256 -1.48 19.29 12.56
C LEU A 256 -1.49 20.42 13.60
N GLN A 257 -1.55 20.09 14.88
CA GLN A 257 -1.56 21.09 15.94
C GLN A 257 -0.29 21.95 15.91
N ALA A 258 0.89 21.34 15.74
CA ALA A 258 2.15 22.05 15.66
C ALA A 258 2.22 23.02 14.46
N LEU A 259 1.71 22.63 13.29
CA LEU A 259 1.63 23.48 12.10
C LEU A 259 0.67 24.66 12.26
N LEU A 260 -0.42 24.47 13.03
CA LEU A 260 -1.37 25.53 13.35
C LEU A 260 -0.77 26.56 14.32
N ASP A 261 -0.06 26.08 15.33
CA ASP A 261 0.59 26.93 16.33
C ASP A 261 1.81 27.66 15.76
N PHE A 262 2.53 27.04 14.82
CA PHE A 262 3.64 27.68 14.12
C PHE A 262 3.17 28.91 13.32
N GLY A 263 2.03 28.80 12.62
CA GLY A 263 1.47 29.92 11.86
C GLY A 263 0.92 31.08 12.72
N SER A 264 0.48 30.82 13.96
CA SER A 264 -0.09 31.84 14.84
C SER A 264 0.97 32.63 15.62
N ASN A 265 2.04 31.98 16.08
CA ASN A 265 3.09 32.61 16.90
C ASN A 265 4.01 33.58 16.14
N LEU A 266 4.06 33.50 14.81
CA LEU A 266 4.83 34.44 13.98
C LEU A 266 4.03 35.68 13.58
N GLY A 267 2.69 35.61 13.62
CA GLY A 267 1.80 36.75 13.37
C GLY A 267 1.66 37.72 14.56
N SER A 268 2.05 37.30 15.76
CA SER A 268 2.05 38.12 16.99
C SER A 268 3.41 38.74 17.33
N ALA A 269 4.45 38.43 16.55
CA ALA A 269 5.81 38.96 16.69
C ALA A 269 6.13 40.12 15.73
N LEU A 270 5.12 40.61 14.99
CA LEU A 270 5.10 41.84 14.21
C LEU A 270 4.14 42.84 14.85
#